data_AF-A0A843GYL0-F1
#
_entry.id   AF-A0A843GYL0-F1
#
_cell.length_a   1.000
_cell.length_b   1.000
_cell.length_c   1.000
_cell.angle_alpha   90.00
_cell.angle_beta   90.00
_cell.angle_gamma   90.00
#
_symmetry.space_group_name_H-M   'P 1'
#
loop_
_entity.id
_entity.type
_entity.pdbx_description
1 polymer ?
#
loop_
_entity_poly.entity_id
_entity_poly.type
_entity_poly.pdbx_seq_one_letter_code
_entity_poly.pdbx_strand_id
1 'polypeptide(L)'
;MESNDEYKKVFGTLDDDQSKIEIRDKKMTDCFRRVFCGSNDGKIVLHQILTDLKFFDTCKDDADVALNNYAKFMIFQRLKANNNDQIRKIIYAVLSEIGVNNGN
;
A
#
# COMPACT_ATOMS: atom_id res chain seq x y z
N MET A 1 3.14 31.27 -36.58
CA MET A 1 2.49 30.67 -35.40
C MET A 1 2.73 29.17 -35.45
N GLU A 2 3.96 28.74 -35.16
CA GLU A 2 4.31 27.33 -34.98
C GLU A 2 4.67 27.19 -33.51
N SER A 3 3.79 26.65 -32.65
CA SER A 3 4.19 26.42 -31.25
C SER A 3 3.26 25.57 -30.37
N ASN A 4 2.16 24.96 -30.85
CA ASN A 4 1.27 24.23 -29.92
C ASN A 4 1.13 22.74 -30.23
N ASP A 5 1.09 22.36 -31.51
CA ASP A 5 0.94 20.96 -31.90
C ASP A 5 2.25 20.16 -31.80
N GLU A 6 3.40 20.81 -31.98
CA GLU A 6 4.71 20.14 -31.90
C GLU A 6 5.13 19.87 -30.45
N TYR A 7 4.77 20.75 -29.50
CA TYR A 7 5.05 20.55 -28.07
C TYR A 7 4.23 19.40 -27.47
N LYS A 8 2.96 19.24 -27.86
CA LYS A 8 2.13 18.09 -27.43
C LYS A 8 2.68 16.75 -27.92
N LYS A 9 3.34 16.74 -29.08
CA LYS A 9 3.92 15.55 -29.71
C LYS A 9 5.18 15.05 -29.02
N VAL A 10 5.94 15.97 -28.39
CA VAL A 10 7.21 15.66 -27.69
C VAL A 10 6.99 15.33 -26.22
N PHE A 11 6.01 15.96 -25.56
CA PHE A 11 5.82 15.83 -24.09
C PHE A 11 4.57 15.05 -23.67
N GLY A 12 3.76 14.56 -24.61
CA GLY A 12 2.50 13.89 -24.29
C GLY A 12 1.45 14.86 -23.71
N THR A 13 0.19 14.42 -23.64
CA THR A 13 -0.86 15.14 -22.92
C THR A 13 -0.82 14.76 -21.45
N LEU A 14 -1.14 15.70 -20.55
CA LEU A 14 -1.23 15.43 -19.10
C LEU A 14 -2.20 14.26 -18.78
N ASP A 15 -3.20 14.06 -19.64
CA ASP A 15 -4.17 12.96 -19.56
C ASP A 15 -3.53 11.57 -19.81
N ASP A 16 -2.54 11.49 -20.71
CA ASP A 16 -1.80 10.25 -20.98
C ASP A 16 -0.88 9.87 -19.81
N ASP A 17 -0.36 10.84 -19.07
CA ASP A 17 0.51 10.57 -17.92
C ASP A 17 -0.28 10.25 -16.64
N GLN A 18 -1.40 10.94 -16.41
CA GLN A 18 -2.33 10.61 -15.32
C GLN A 18 -2.89 9.19 -15.48
N SER A 19 -3.30 8.81 -16.68
CA SER A 19 -3.81 7.45 -16.95
C SER A 19 -2.74 6.36 -16.79
N LYS A 20 -1.48 6.61 -17.15
CA LYS A 20 -0.35 5.69 -16.88
C LYS A 20 -0.09 5.52 -15.40
N ILE A 21 -0.15 6.59 -14.61
CA ILE A 21 0.00 6.53 -13.14
C ILE A 21 -1.10 5.67 -12.52
N GLU A 22 -2.35 5.88 -12.91
CA GLU A 22 -3.48 5.10 -12.41
C GLU A 22 -3.39 3.62 -12.78
N ILE A 23 -2.96 3.30 -14.01
CA ILE A 23 -2.72 1.92 -14.45
C ILE A 23 -1.59 1.29 -13.64
N ARG A 24 -0.50 2.01 -13.39
CA ARG A 24 0.64 1.52 -12.59
C ARG A 24 0.20 1.25 -11.15
N ASP A 25 -0.54 2.16 -10.54
CA ASP A 25 -0.98 2.03 -9.16
C ASP A 25 -2.01 0.90 -9.00
N LYS A 26 -2.88 0.71 -10.01
CA LYS A 26 -3.78 -0.45 -10.09
C LYS A 26 -2.98 -1.76 -10.20
N LYS A 27 -2.04 -1.86 -11.14
CA LYS A 27 -1.19 -3.07 -11.30
C LYS A 27 -0.43 -3.41 -10.01
N MET A 28 0.07 -2.39 -9.32
CA MET A 28 0.77 -2.56 -8.06
C MET A 28 -0.17 -3.04 -6.94
N THR A 29 -1.38 -2.47 -6.85
CA THR A 29 -2.45 -2.93 -5.94
C THR A 29 -2.79 -4.40 -6.19
N ASP A 30 -3.02 -4.77 -7.45
CA ASP A 30 -3.40 -6.13 -7.84
C ASP A 30 -2.27 -7.13 -7.54
N CYS A 31 -1.02 -6.74 -7.79
CA CYS A 31 0.15 -7.55 -7.46
C CYS A 31 0.26 -7.76 -5.95
N PHE A 32 0.13 -6.69 -5.16
CA PHE A 32 0.19 -6.76 -3.69
C PHE A 32 -0.88 -7.70 -3.14
N ARG A 33 -2.13 -7.55 -3.59
CA ARG A 33 -3.25 -8.41 -3.19
C ARG A 33 -2.98 -9.87 -3.56
N ARG A 34 -2.52 -10.13 -4.79
CA ARG A 34 -2.24 -11.49 -5.24
C ARG A 34 -1.14 -12.17 -4.42
N VAL A 35 -0.06 -11.46 -4.11
CA VAL A 35 1.07 -12.02 -3.36
C VAL A 35 0.74 -12.17 -1.88
N PHE A 36 0.34 -11.09 -1.22
CA PHE A 36 0.25 -11.03 0.24
C PHE A 36 -1.12 -11.38 0.80
N CYS A 37 -2.19 -11.25 0.02
CA CYS A 37 -3.55 -11.60 0.45
C CYS A 37 -4.04 -12.91 -0.17
N GLY A 38 -3.45 -13.33 -1.29
CA GLY A 38 -3.90 -14.50 -2.05
C GLY A 38 -3.38 -15.85 -1.57
N SER A 39 -2.38 -15.88 -0.68
CA SER A 39 -1.78 -17.12 -0.15
C SER A 39 -1.49 -17.02 1.34
N ASN A 40 -1.50 -18.16 2.03
CA ASN A 40 -1.17 -18.20 3.47
C ASN A 40 0.28 -17.78 3.73
N ASP A 41 1.23 -18.25 2.92
CA ASP A 41 2.64 -17.86 3.02
C ASP A 41 2.81 -16.35 2.83
N GLY A 42 2.12 -15.77 1.84
CA GLY A 42 2.10 -14.33 1.63
C GLY A 42 1.57 -13.56 2.85
N LYS A 43 0.50 -14.05 3.48
CA LYS A 43 -0.05 -13.44 4.70
C LYS A 43 0.93 -13.53 5.88
N ILE A 44 1.63 -14.65 6.03
CA ILE A 44 2.66 -14.83 7.06
C ILE A 44 3.81 -13.83 6.84
N VAL A 45 4.30 -13.70 5.62
CA VAL A 45 5.36 -12.72 5.29
C VAL A 45 4.87 -11.30 5.52
N LEU A 46 3.63 -10.97 5.12
CA LEU A 46 3.04 -9.65 5.37
C LEU A 46 2.94 -9.37 6.88
N HIS A 47 2.52 -10.35 7.67
CA HIS A 47 2.45 -10.22 9.14
C HIS A 47 3.81 -9.93 9.74
N GLN A 48 4.87 -10.63 9.32
CA GLN A 48 6.22 -10.38 9.80
C GLN A 48 6.70 -8.96 9.43
N ILE A 49 6.51 -8.54 8.17
CA ILE A 49 6.87 -7.18 7.73
C ILE A 49 6.16 -6.12 8.58
N LEU A 50 4.86 -6.28 8.81
CA LEU A 50 4.09 -5.33 9.62
C LEU A 50 4.53 -5.32 11.10
N THR A 51 4.95 -6.47 11.62
CA THR A 51 5.50 -6.59 12.97
C THR A 51 6.84 -5.85 13.09
N ASP A 52 7.74 -6.05 12.12
CA ASP A 52 9.04 -5.36 12.07
C ASP A 52 8.86 -3.85 11.95
N LEU A 53 7.82 -3.41 11.25
CA LEU A 53 7.45 -2.00 11.10
C LEU A 53 6.57 -1.46 12.25
N LYS A 54 6.48 -2.17 13.39
CA LYS A 54 5.74 -1.72 14.58
C LYS A 54 4.26 -1.45 14.36
N PHE A 55 3.65 -2.02 13.32
CA PHE A 55 2.27 -1.70 12.93
C PHE A 55 1.24 -2.00 14.04
N PHE A 56 1.45 -3.11 14.77
CA PHE A 56 0.56 -3.58 15.83
C PHE A 56 0.93 -3.01 17.22
N ASP A 57 2.12 -2.47 17.38
CA ASP A 57 2.66 -2.07 18.67
C ASP A 57 2.26 -0.63 19.06
N THR A 58 2.27 -0.35 20.36
CA THR A 58 2.30 1.04 20.85
C THR A 58 3.70 1.61 20.65
N CYS A 59 3.82 2.67 19.85
CA CYS A 59 5.09 3.34 19.57
C CYS A 59 5.63 4.02 20.83
N LYS A 60 6.91 3.79 21.16
CA LYS A 60 7.53 4.31 22.40
C LYS A 60 8.46 5.50 22.16
N ASP A 61 8.95 5.64 20.94
CA ASP A 61 9.86 6.72 20.52
C ASP A 61 9.57 7.16 19.07
N ASP A 62 10.29 8.18 18.62
CA ASP A 62 10.11 8.74 17.27
C ASP A 62 10.48 7.74 16.16
N ALA A 63 11.39 6.80 16.43
CA ALA A 63 11.78 5.78 15.46
C ALA A 63 10.65 4.77 15.24
N ASP A 64 10.02 4.30 16.33
CA ASP A 64 8.82 3.45 16.28
C ASP A 64 7.69 4.16 15.53
N VAL A 65 7.47 5.46 15.79
CA VAL A 65 6.45 6.25 15.11
C VAL A 65 6.72 6.33 13.62
N ALA A 66 7.98 6.54 13.20
CA ALA A 66 8.36 6.59 11.80
C ALA A 66 8.10 5.25 11.08
N LEU A 67 8.48 4.12 11.70
CA LEU A 67 8.24 2.78 11.16
C LEU A 67 6.74 2.49 11.04
N ASN A 68 5.98 2.77 12.10
CA ASN A 68 4.54 2.54 12.13
C ASN A 68 3.81 3.38 11.07
N ASN A 69 4.19 4.65 10.90
CA ASN A 69 3.65 5.52 9.86
C ASN A 69 4.03 5.03 8.46
N TYR A 70 5.24 4.51 8.27
CA TYR A 70 5.63 3.90 7.01
C TYR A 70 4.78 2.66 6.68
N ALA A 71 4.52 1.79 7.65
CA ALA A 71 3.61 0.65 7.46
C ALA A 71 2.21 1.10 7.05
N LYS A 72 1.63 2.08 7.76
CA LYS A 72 0.32 2.65 7.41
C LYS A 72 0.30 3.22 6.00
N PHE A 73 1.32 3.99 5.63
CA PHE A 73 1.46 4.56 4.28
C PHE A 73 1.57 3.47 3.21
N MET A 74 2.39 2.44 3.43
CA MET A 74 2.53 1.31 2.53
C MET A 74 1.18 0.63 2.30
N ILE A 75 0.41 0.36 3.35
CA ILE A 75 -0.91 -0.27 3.23
C ILE A 75 -1.93 0.65 2.58
N PHE A 76 -1.96 1.93 2.95
CA PHE A 76 -2.82 2.94 2.33
C PHE A 76 -2.65 2.95 0.80
N GLN A 77 -1.40 3.06 0.34
CA GLN A 77 -1.06 3.15 -1.09
C GLN A 77 -1.29 1.84 -1.86
N ARG A 78 -1.29 0.69 -1.19
CA ARG A 78 -1.40 -0.62 -1.86
C ARG A 78 -2.78 -1.24 -1.77
N LEU A 79 -3.58 -0.87 -0.77
CA LEU A 79 -4.92 -1.43 -0.55
C LEU A 79 -6.06 -0.43 -0.73
N LYS A 80 -5.75 0.83 -1.05
CA LYS A 80 -6.73 1.93 -1.20
C LYS A 80 -7.60 2.11 0.03
N ALA A 81 -7.01 1.98 1.21
CA ALA A 81 -7.69 2.31 2.46
C ALA A 81 -7.76 3.83 2.59
N ASN A 82 -8.85 4.38 3.14
CA ASN A 82 -9.03 5.83 3.21
C ASN A 82 -8.65 6.42 4.58
N ASN A 83 -8.49 5.57 5.61
CA ASN A 83 -8.12 5.98 6.97
C ASN A 83 -7.51 4.82 7.77
N ASN A 84 -6.97 5.13 8.95
CA ASN A 84 -6.32 4.16 9.83
C ASN A 84 -7.24 3.01 10.26
N ASP A 85 -8.53 3.28 10.47
CA ASP A 85 -9.50 2.24 10.86
C ASP A 85 -9.76 1.24 9.74
N GLN A 86 -9.86 1.71 8.49
CA GLN A 86 -9.97 0.85 7.32
C GLN A 86 -8.70 0.03 7.11
N ILE A 87 -7.52 0.64 7.29
CA ILE A 87 -6.24 -0.08 7.23
C ILE A 87 -6.25 -1.24 8.23
N ARG A 88 -6.60 -0.98 9.50
CA ARG A 88 -6.67 -2.01 10.55
C ARG A 88 -7.68 -3.11 10.20
N LYS A 89 -8.88 -2.75 9.75
CA LYS A 89 -9.93 -3.72 9.36
C LYS A 89 -9.46 -4.64 8.24
N ILE A 90 -8.84 -4.09 7.20
CA ILE A 90 -8.35 -4.87 6.06
C ILE A 90 -7.24 -5.81 6.51
N ILE A 91 -6.25 -5.31 7.25
CA ILE A 91 -5.13 -6.13 7.73
C ILE A 91 -5.63 -7.25 8.65
N TYR A 92 -6.50 -6.96 9.61
CA TYR A 92 -7.02 -7.99 10.50
C TYR A 92 -7.89 -9.02 9.78
N ALA A 93 -8.66 -8.62 8.76
CA ALA A 93 -9.39 -9.57 7.93
C ALA A 93 -8.44 -10.48 7.14
N VAL A 94 -7.38 -9.93 6.55
CA VAL A 94 -6.38 -10.70 5.78
C VAL A 94 -5.64 -11.70 6.68
N LEU A 95 -5.32 -11.30 7.92
CA LEU A 95 -4.51 -12.11 8.84
C LEU A 95 -5.32 -13.08 9.71
N SER A 96 -6.61 -12.85 9.93
CA SER A 96 -7.45 -13.80 10.68
C SER A 96 -7.53 -15.17 10.00
N GLU A 97 -7.41 -15.21 8.68
CA GLU A 97 -7.40 -16.43 7.87
C GLU A 97 -6.20 -17.36 8.15
N ILE A 98 -5.13 -16.85 8.78
CA ILE A 98 -3.95 -17.64 9.17
C ILE A 98 -3.84 -17.88 10.68
N GLY A 99 -4.90 -17.57 11.45
CA GLY A 99 -4.96 -17.88 12.89
C GLY A 99 -3.99 -17.09 13.76
N VAL A 100 -3.45 -15.98 13.27
CA VAL A 100 -2.53 -15.13 14.02
C VAL A 100 -3.33 -14.24 14.99
N ASN A 101 -3.23 -14.54 16.28
CA ASN A 101 -3.77 -13.70 17.35
C ASN A 101 -2.80 -12.55 17.63
N ASN A 102 -3.14 -11.34 17.20
CA ASN A 102 -2.40 -10.12 17.54
C ASN A 102 -2.76 -9.72 18.98
N GLY A 103 -2.15 -10.39 19.96
CA GLY A 103 -2.30 -10.08 21.37
C GLY A 103 -1.33 -8.98 21.81
N ASN A 104 -1.87 -7.79 22.06
CA ASN A 104 -1.65 -6.98 23.28
C ASN A 104 -2.46 -5.69 23.21
#